data_AF-A0A7C6R9L9-F1
#
_entry.id   AF-A0A7C6R9L9-F1
#
_cell.length_a   1.000
_cell.length_b   1.000
_cell.length_c   1.000
_cell.angle_alpha   90.00
_cell.angle_beta   90.00
_cell.angle_gamma   90.00
#
_symmetry.space_group_name_H-M   'P 1'
#
loop_
_entity.id
_entity.type
_entity.pdbx_description
1 polymer ?
#
loop_
_entity_poly.entity_id
_entity_poly.type
_entity_poly.pdbx_seq_one_letter_code
_entity_poly.pdbx_strand_id
1 'polypeptide(L)'
;MCFRAKEFVPVSVSELISISLGGSSQQVPAGATGTELFSEFPHVIAVRVHGELKDLAYVVQPGDDVEAVEIDSPDGLNILRHSTTHVLAQAVQQLRPDAKLGIGPHITDGFYYDFDVAEPFTPEDLKALKKLMQKIVNQGQLFRRRVVSESEALEFARNEPYKRELIQIKGHPGDEDGASVEVGGAELTYYENVDPRTGEVAWRDLCRGPHLPNTKLIGNGFDLMRVSAAYWRGDQKNAQLQRIYGTAWPTREELVAYKTRLEEAARRDHRKLGAELDLFSFPEEIGPGLVVFHPKGGIIKREMEDYVRRRHVEEGFWYVGTPHITKRGLFETSGHLPYYEDTMFPAMRVDEERDAEGNIVKEGQEYFLKAMSCPMHNLIYRSQPRSYRDLPLRLFEFGTVYRYEKSGVVQGLTRVRGLTQDDSHTYCTPEQAPGEIRMLLTFILGLLRDFGLHDFYLELSTRGEGGKFIGSDEDWENATSVLRTVAEESGLELVPDPGGAAFYGPKISVQARDAIGRSWQMSTIQYDFNQPER
;
A
#
# COMPACT_ATOMS: atom_id res chain seq x y z
N MET A 1 53.54 60.88 23.00
CA MET A 1 53.10 60.06 21.84
C MET A 1 52.42 58.81 22.38
N CYS A 2 51.10 58.74 22.27
CA CYS A 2 50.28 57.62 22.73
C CYS A 2 50.51 56.37 21.87
N PHE A 3 50.83 55.25 22.49
CA PHE A 3 50.65 53.93 21.90
C PHE A 3 49.22 53.48 22.20
N ARG A 4 48.42 53.26 21.15
CA ARG A 4 47.07 52.66 21.23
C ARG A 4 47.19 51.19 21.62
N ALA A 5 46.59 50.82 22.74
CA ALA A 5 46.29 49.43 23.08
C ALA A 5 45.29 48.86 22.07
N LYS A 6 45.54 47.64 21.59
CA LYS A 6 44.55 46.84 20.86
C LYS A 6 43.49 46.38 21.86
N GLU A 7 42.24 46.72 21.60
CA GLU A 7 41.07 46.16 22.29
C GLU A 7 41.02 44.65 22.05
N PHE A 8 40.98 43.89 23.14
CA PHE A 8 40.57 42.49 23.12
C PHE A 8 39.04 42.45 22.99
N VAL A 9 38.54 41.92 21.86
CA VAL A 9 37.13 41.54 21.72
C VAL A 9 36.95 40.20 22.43
N PRO A 10 36.05 40.06 23.42
CA PRO A 10 35.82 38.78 24.08
C PRO A 10 35.09 37.82 23.13
N VAL A 11 35.60 36.60 23.02
CA VAL A 11 34.93 35.47 22.35
C VAL A 11 33.70 35.12 23.19
N SER A 12 32.50 35.17 22.62
CA SER A 12 31.28 34.77 23.33
C SER A 12 31.32 33.27 23.61
N VAL A 13 31.18 32.89 24.88
CA VAL A 13 30.93 31.51 25.29
C VAL A 13 29.53 31.16 24.81
N SER A 14 29.40 30.30 23.80
CA SER A 14 28.09 29.77 23.40
C SER A 14 27.50 28.98 24.56
N GLU A 15 26.28 29.32 24.98
CA GLU A 15 25.52 28.56 25.96
C GLU A 15 25.39 27.11 25.48
N LEU A 16 25.56 26.12 26.37
CA LEU A 16 25.42 24.70 26.03
C LEU A 16 24.03 24.21 26.44
N ILE A 17 23.41 23.41 25.58
CA ILE A 17 22.13 22.76 25.82
C ILE A 17 22.31 21.24 25.85
N SER A 18 21.50 20.57 26.67
CA SER A 18 21.49 19.11 26.76
C SER A 18 20.47 18.54 25.78
N ILE A 19 20.89 17.59 24.95
CA ILE A 19 20.02 16.78 24.07
C ILE A 19 20.27 15.29 24.32
N SER A 20 19.39 14.42 23.83
CA SER A 20 19.61 13.00 23.66
C SER A 20 19.93 12.73 22.18
N LEU A 21 21.02 12.02 21.91
CA LEU A 21 21.44 11.60 20.57
C LEU A 21 21.51 10.07 20.55
N GLY A 22 20.56 9.41 19.89
CA GLY A 22 20.47 7.95 19.87
C GLY A 22 20.43 7.32 21.28
N GLY A 23 19.70 7.94 22.20
CA GLY A 23 19.58 7.50 23.60
C GLY A 23 20.74 7.90 24.53
N SER A 24 21.76 8.60 24.02
CA SER A 24 22.88 9.10 24.84
C SER A 24 22.79 10.61 25.06
N SER A 25 22.87 11.06 26.31
CA SER A 25 22.85 12.49 26.62
C SER A 25 24.14 13.19 26.16
N GLN A 26 24.00 14.29 25.41
CA GLN A 26 25.11 15.10 24.91
C GLN A 26 24.88 16.59 25.17
N GLN A 27 25.99 17.33 25.31
CA GLN A 27 25.99 18.80 25.46
C GLN A 27 26.45 19.43 24.15
N VAL A 28 25.59 20.28 23.55
CA VAL A 28 25.83 20.91 22.26
C VAL A 28 25.63 22.41 22.34
N PRO A 29 26.27 23.23 21.50
CA PRO A 29 26.04 24.67 21.47
C PRO A 29 24.56 25.01 21.24
N ALA A 30 24.03 25.99 21.97
CA ALA A 30 22.71 26.56 21.72
C ALA A 30 22.66 27.13 20.30
N GLY A 31 21.65 26.73 19.53
CA GLY A 31 21.57 27.06 18.11
C GLY A 31 22.13 25.99 17.17
N ALA A 32 22.69 24.90 17.70
CA ALA A 32 23.18 23.80 16.88
C ALA A 32 22.06 23.22 16.00
N THR A 33 22.43 22.82 14.79
CA THR A 33 21.50 22.16 13.85
C THR A 33 21.90 20.72 13.62
N GLY A 34 20.98 19.91 13.08
CA GLY A 34 21.33 18.56 12.61
C GLY A 34 22.54 18.54 11.67
N THR A 35 22.73 19.60 10.88
CA THR A 35 23.88 19.75 9.96
C THR A 35 25.21 19.80 10.71
N GLU A 36 25.24 20.45 11.87
CA GLU A 36 26.44 20.52 12.71
C GLU A 36 26.65 19.22 13.49
N LEU A 37 25.56 18.65 14.04
CA LEU A 37 25.58 17.40 14.81
C LEU A 37 26.10 16.21 13.98
N PHE A 38 25.70 16.13 12.71
CA PHE A 38 26.04 15.03 11.82
C PHE A 38 27.01 15.43 10.71
N SER A 39 27.83 16.47 10.94
CA SER A 39 28.79 17.00 9.96
C SER A 39 29.82 15.96 9.45
N GLU A 40 30.14 14.94 10.25
CA GLU A 40 31.02 13.83 9.87
C GLU A 40 30.30 12.68 9.14
N PHE A 41 28.97 12.71 9.04
CA PHE A 41 28.12 11.64 8.50
C PHE A 41 27.37 12.13 7.25
N PRO A 42 28.01 12.15 6.06
CA PRO A 42 27.45 12.76 4.85
C PRO A 42 26.21 12.05 4.27
N HIS A 43 25.89 10.86 4.76
CA HIS A 43 24.70 10.08 4.39
C HIS A 43 23.46 10.48 5.20
N VAL A 44 23.62 11.23 6.29
CA VAL A 44 22.52 11.77 7.10
C VAL A 44 21.94 13.00 6.40
N ILE A 45 20.65 12.94 6.09
CA ILE A 45 19.96 13.96 5.29
C ILE A 45 18.84 14.70 6.04
N ALA A 46 18.42 14.15 7.18
CA ALA A 46 17.37 14.69 8.03
C ALA A 46 17.57 14.17 9.46
N VAL A 47 16.76 14.68 10.38
CA VAL A 47 16.75 14.21 11.77
C VAL A 47 15.34 13.82 12.18
N ARG A 48 15.23 12.84 13.08
CA ARG A 48 13.99 12.55 13.79
C ARG A 48 14.08 13.13 15.18
N VAL A 49 13.10 13.94 15.56
CA VAL A 49 13.03 14.58 16.88
C VAL A 49 11.72 14.18 17.55
N HIS A 50 11.80 13.46 18.68
CA HIS A 50 10.63 12.89 19.37
C HIS A 50 9.69 12.08 18.46
N GLY A 51 10.26 11.30 17.54
CA GLY A 51 9.51 10.52 16.56
C GLY A 51 9.13 11.26 15.27
N GLU A 52 9.21 12.60 15.23
CA GLU A 52 8.84 13.41 14.06
C GLU A 52 10.03 13.71 13.15
N LEU A 53 9.87 13.55 11.83
CA LEU A 53 10.88 13.94 10.85
C LEU A 53 10.99 15.47 10.72
N LYS A 54 12.23 15.98 10.75
CA LYS A 54 12.58 17.40 10.57
C LYS A 54 13.77 17.54 9.61
N ASP A 55 13.89 18.70 8.95
CA ASP A 55 15.05 18.99 8.09
C ASP A 55 16.35 18.92 8.88
N LEU A 56 17.46 18.64 8.19
CA LEU A 56 18.80 18.69 8.78
C LEU A 56 19.18 20.09 9.29
N ALA A 57 18.50 21.14 8.80
CA ALA A 57 18.68 22.51 9.26
C ALA A 57 17.87 22.86 10.53
N TYR A 58 17.11 21.91 11.09
CA TYR A 58 16.37 22.12 12.33
C TYR A 58 17.32 22.47 13.49
N VAL A 59 16.99 23.56 14.20
CA VAL A 59 17.73 24.01 15.38
C VAL A 59 17.25 23.23 16.59
N VAL A 60 18.12 22.39 17.14
CA VAL A 60 17.76 21.53 18.28
C VAL A 60 17.51 22.36 19.54
N GLN A 61 16.52 21.92 20.32
CA GLN A 61 16.09 22.55 21.56
C GLN A 61 16.54 21.72 22.78
N PRO A 62 16.62 22.34 23.98
CA PRO A 62 16.94 21.60 25.20
C PRO A 62 15.96 20.45 25.44
N GLY A 63 16.50 19.25 25.65
CA GLY A 63 15.72 18.03 25.91
C GLY A 63 15.26 17.28 24.66
N ASP A 64 15.62 17.73 23.46
CA ASP A 64 15.31 17.01 22.23
C ASP A 64 15.94 15.62 22.20
N ASP A 65 15.17 14.62 21.76
CA ASP A 65 15.66 13.28 21.46
C ASP A 65 15.82 13.13 19.95
N VAL A 66 17.07 13.09 19.49
CA VAL A 66 17.46 13.26 18.10
C VAL A 66 18.06 11.96 17.56
N GLU A 67 17.52 11.49 16.45
CA GLU A 67 18.06 10.35 15.69
C GLU A 67 18.43 10.77 14.27
N ALA A 68 19.48 10.16 13.72
CA ALA A 68 19.90 10.36 12.35
C ALA A 68 18.94 9.67 11.36
N VAL A 69 18.63 10.35 10.26
CA VAL A 69 17.91 9.75 9.12
C VAL A 69 18.85 9.67 7.94
N GLU A 70 19.30 8.47 7.63
CA GLU A 70 20.18 8.18 6.49
C GLU A 70 19.38 8.13 5.19
N ILE A 71 20.01 8.50 4.06
CA ILE A 71 19.35 8.62 2.76
C ILE A 71 18.78 7.30 2.21
N ASP A 72 19.35 6.15 2.60
CA ASP A 72 18.95 4.80 2.19
C ASP A 72 17.94 4.14 3.15
N SER A 73 17.67 4.76 4.31
CA SER A 73 16.59 4.34 5.20
C SER A 73 15.21 4.52 4.55
N PRO A 74 14.16 3.80 4.99
CA PRO A 74 12.80 3.96 4.43
C PRO A 74 12.31 5.42 4.43
N ASP A 75 12.52 6.14 5.53
CA ASP A 75 12.16 7.56 5.62
C ASP A 75 13.09 8.44 4.77
N GLY A 76 14.38 8.09 4.67
CA GLY A 76 15.31 8.80 3.82
C GLY A 76 14.96 8.71 2.32
N LEU A 77 14.52 7.53 1.87
CA LEU A 77 14.00 7.33 0.51
C LEU A 77 12.77 8.18 0.24
N ASN A 78 11.85 8.30 1.22
CA ASN A 78 10.67 9.15 1.09
C ASN A 78 11.05 10.63 0.95
N ILE A 79 12.02 11.11 1.73
CA ILE A 79 12.54 12.49 1.66
C ILE A 79 13.26 12.74 0.32
N LEU A 80 14.08 11.79 -0.15
CA LEU A 80 14.73 11.84 -1.44
C LEU A 80 13.72 11.94 -2.59
N ARG A 81 12.69 11.08 -2.58
CA ARG A 81 11.64 11.06 -3.60
C ARG A 81 10.86 12.37 -3.59
N HIS A 82 10.45 12.83 -2.42
CA HIS A 82 9.73 14.09 -2.26
C HIS A 82 10.54 15.32 -2.72
N SER A 83 11.84 15.35 -2.41
CA SER A 83 12.74 16.40 -2.91
C SER A 83 12.93 16.35 -4.43
N THR A 84 12.93 15.14 -5.01
CA THR A 84 12.97 14.97 -6.46
C THR A 84 11.66 15.44 -7.11
N THR A 85 10.53 15.28 -6.44
CA THR A 85 9.22 15.82 -6.86
C THR A 85 9.25 17.34 -6.99
N HIS A 86 9.87 18.06 -6.05
CA HIS A 86 10.05 19.52 -6.14
C HIS A 86 10.95 19.94 -7.32
N VAL A 87 12.02 19.19 -7.58
CA VAL A 87 12.89 19.43 -8.75
C VAL A 87 12.12 19.21 -10.06
N LEU A 88 11.23 18.21 -10.11
CA LEU A 88 10.33 18.01 -11.25
C LEU A 88 9.37 19.20 -11.42
N ALA A 89 8.73 19.67 -10.35
CA ALA A 89 7.80 20.80 -10.42
C ALA A 89 8.49 22.08 -10.90
N GLN A 90 9.67 22.40 -10.37
CA GLN A 90 10.50 23.49 -10.85
C GLN A 90 10.84 23.33 -12.34
N ALA A 91 11.23 22.12 -12.77
CA ALA A 91 11.55 21.87 -14.18
C ALA A 91 10.32 22.03 -15.10
N VAL A 92 9.14 21.60 -14.64
CA VAL A 92 7.88 21.77 -15.37
C VAL A 92 7.54 23.24 -15.52
N GLN A 93 7.59 24.05 -14.45
CA GLN A 93 7.29 25.48 -14.55
C GLN A 93 8.37 26.26 -15.33
N GLN A 94 9.61 25.78 -15.39
CA GLN A 94 10.61 26.33 -16.32
C GLN A 94 10.30 26.02 -17.79
N LEU A 95 9.78 24.83 -18.08
CA LEU A 95 9.40 24.43 -19.45
C LEU A 95 8.06 25.04 -19.88
N ARG A 96 7.11 25.12 -18.95
CA ARG A 96 5.72 25.57 -19.14
C ARG A 96 5.35 26.52 -18.00
N PRO A 97 5.63 27.83 -18.13
CA PRO A 97 5.39 28.82 -17.06
C PRO A 97 3.94 28.92 -16.59
N ASP A 98 2.98 28.55 -17.44
CA ASP A 98 1.55 28.60 -17.11
C ASP A 98 1.04 27.35 -16.36
N ALA A 99 1.87 26.31 -16.21
CA ALA A 99 1.49 25.07 -15.54
C ALA A 99 1.15 25.31 -14.06
N LYS A 100 0.00 24.80 -13.61
CA LYS A 100 -0.42 24.90 -12.21
C LYS A 100 -0.08 23.64 -11.43
N LEU A 101 0.33 23.82 -10.19
CA LEU A 101 0.80 22.75 -9.32
C LEU A 101 -0.37 22.15 -8.54
N GLY A 102 -0.56 20.84 -8.69
CA GLY A 102 -1.45 20.03 -7.87
C GLY A 102 -0.74 19.41 -6.66
N ILE A 103 -0.89 18.10 -6.48
CA ILE A 103 -0.30 17.32 -5.37
C ILE A 103 0.88 16.49 -5.90
N GLY A 104 1.98 16.46 -5.14
CA GLY A 104 3.23 15.78 -5.51
C GLY A 104 3.82 14.91 -4.38
N PRO A 105 3.18 13.78 -4.02
CA PRO A 105 3.64 12.95 -2.92
C PRO A 105 4.72 11.97 -3.38
N HIS A 106 5.47 11.44 -2.41
CA HIS A 106 6.20 10.19 -2.61
C HIS A 106 5.22 9.01 -2.59
N ILE A 107 5.58 7.92 -3.26
CA ILE A 107 4.86 6.65 -3.26
C ILE A 107 5.89 5.52 -3.09
N THR A 108 5.41 4.30 -2.90
CA THR A 108 6.27 3.11 -2.94
C THR A 108 7.09 3.11 -4.24
N ASP A 109 8.40 2.98 -4.10
CA ASP A 109 9.39 2.99 -5.18
C ASP A 109 9.45 4.24 -6.08
N GLY A 110 8.81 5.36 -5.70
CA GLY A 110 8.89 6.56 -6.51
C GLY A 110 8.08 7.76 -6.02
N PHE A 111 7.61 8.56 -6.96
CA PHE A 111 6.80 9.75 -6.72
C PHE A 111 5.93 10.06 -7.93
N TYR A 112 4.96 10.95 -7.75
CA TYR A 112 4.30 11.61 -8.87
C TYR A 112 4.08 13.09 -8.58
N TYR A 113 3.74 13.88 -9.59
CA TYR A 113 3.21 15.23 -9.43
C TYR A 113 2.08 15.45 -10.45
N ASP A 114 0.96 15.99 -9.98
CA ASP A 114 -0.16 16.43 -10.82
C ASP A 114 -0.01 17.88 -11.29
N PHE A 115 -0.20 18.09 -12.59
CA PHE A 115 -0.13 19.41 -13.22
C PHE A 115 -1.40 19.72 -13.99
N ASP A 116 -1.90 20.94 -13.86
CA ASP A 116 -2.86 21.50 -14.79
C ASP A 116 -2.11 22.20 -15.91
N VAL A 117 -2.27 21.68 -17.12
CA VAL A 117 -1.59 22.13 -18.32
C VAL A 117 -2.56 22.13 -19.49
N ALA A 118 -2.48 23.14 -20.35
CA ALA A 118 -3.33 23.24 -21.53
C ALA A 118 -3.09 22.10 -22.53
N GLU A 119 -1.84 21.68 -22.69
CA GLU A 119 -1.45 20.57 -23.55
C GLU A 119 -0.95 19.39 -22.72
N PRO A 120 -1.38 18.14 -22.98
CA PRO A 120 -0.83 16.96 -22.32
C PRO A 120 0.70 16.82 -22.49
N PHE A 121 1.36 16.16 -21.55
CA PHE A 121 2.79 15.86 -21.69
C PHE A 121 3.01 14.68 -22.64
N THR A 122 4.04 14.79 -23.47
CA THR A 122 4.49 13.77 -24.42
C THR A 122 5.76 13.06 -23.93
N PRO A 123 6.13 11.90 -24.51
CA PRO A 123 7.43 11.28 -24.25
C PRO A 123 8.63 12.20 -24.53
N GLU A 124 8.50 13.11 -25.50
CA GLU A 124 9.50 14.13 -25.83
C GLU A 124 9.62 15.18 -24.73
N ASP A 125 8.50 15.61 -24.14
CA ASP A 125 8.50 16.49 -22.96
C ASP A 125 9.22 15.83 -21.79
N LEU A 126 8.99 14.53 -21.54
CA LEU A 126 9.69 13.81 -20.46
C LEU A 126 11.21 13.82 -20.66
N LYS A 127 11.70 13.66 -21.90
CA LYS A 127 13.14 13.76 -22.20
C LYS A 127 13.68 15.17 -21.90
N ALA A 128 12.93 16.21 -22.27
CA ALA A 128 13.29 17.59 -22.00
C ALA A 128 13.29 17.92 -20.49
N LEU A 129 12.24 17.49 -19.78
CA LEU A 129 12.11 17.64 -18.33
C LEU A 129 13.24 16.94 -17.59
N LYS A 130 13.57 15.69 -17.94
CA LYS A 130 14.70 14.98 -17.33
C LYS A 130 16.02 15.74 -17.47
N LYS A 131 16.26 16.35 -18.64
CA LYS A 131 17.46 17.19 -18.87
C LYS A 131 17.45 18.46 -18.01
N LEU A 132 16.31 19.11 -17.85
CA LEU A 132 16.14 20.29 -16.98
C LEU A 132 16.31 19.93 -15.50
N MET A 133 15.71 18.84 -15.05
CA MET A 133 15.89 18.31 -13.69
C MET A 133 17.36 18.05 -13.40
N GLN A 134 18.09 17.38 -14.31
CA GLN A 134 19.53 17.14 -14.12
C GLN A 134 20.33 18.46 -14.04
N LYS A 135 19.92 19.49 -14.80
CA LYS A 135 20.54 20.82 -14.70
C LYS A 135 20.32 21.45 -13.30
N ILE A 136 19.10 21.35 -12.76
CA ILE A 136 18.76 21.83 -11.41
C ILE A 136 19.52 21.06 -10.33
N VAL A 137 19.63 19.74 -10.46
CA VAL A 137 20.45 18.89 -9.57
C VAL A 137 21.92 19.32 -9.60
N ASN A 138 22.47 19.56 -10.78
CA ASN A 138 23.87 19.98 -10.94
C ASN A 138 24.14 21.39 -10.41
N GLN A 139 23.13 22.24 -10.28
CA GLN A 139 23.25 23.57 -9.65
C GLN A 139 23.42 23.46 -8.13
N GLY A 140 22.97 22.37 -7.50
CA GLY A 140 23.06 22.16 -6.06
C GLY A 140 22.28 23.20 -5.26
N GLN A 141 21.08 23.56 -5.72
CA GLN A 141 20.20 24.51 -5.04
C GLN A 141 19.89 24.02 -3.62
N LEU A 142 19.95 24.91 -2.63
CA LEU A 142 19.62 24.60 -1.24
C LEU A 142 18.10 24.56 -1.09
N PHE A 143 17.57 23.57 -0.37
CA PHE A 143 16.17 23.59 0.05
C PHE A 143 16.08 24.38 1.36
N ARG A 144 15.42 25.54 1.33
CA ARG A 144 15.25 26.41 2.50
C ARG A 144 13.80 26.41 2.94
N ARG A 145 13.54 25.83 4.11
CA ARG A 145 12.23 25.90 4.78
C ARG A 145 11.96 27.33 5.26
N ARG A 146 10.75 27.83 5.03
CA ARG A 146 10.28 29.10 5.60
C ARG A 146 8.86 28.95 6.13
N VAL A 147 8.66 29.32 7.38
CA VAL A 147 7.34 29.44 8.00
C VAL A 147 6.65 30.68 7.46
N VAL A 148 5.39 30.52 7.07
CA VAL A 148 4.58 31.60 6.47
C VAL A 148 3.21 31.67 7.11
N SER A 149 2.66 32.88 7.15
CA SER A 149 1.27 33.10 7.53
C SER A 149 0.31 32.63 6.45
N GLU A 150 -0.94 32.34 6.83
CA GLU A 150 -2.01 31.99 5.88
C GLU A 150 -2.20 33.09 4.81
N SER A 151 -2.09 34.37 5.18
CA SER A 151 -2.15 35.49 4.23
C SER A 151 -1.00 35.50 3.23
N GLU A 152 0.24 35.23 3.65
CA GLU A 152 1.39 35.13 2.75
C GLU A 152 1.26 33.92 1.82
N ALA A 153 0.78 32.78 2.33
CA ALA A 153 0.53 31.58 1.54
C ALA A 153 -0.54 31.81 0.47
N LEU A 154 -1.65 32.47 0.81
CA LEU A 154 -2.73 32.77 -0.14
C LEU A 154 -2.30 33.76 -1.23
N GLU A 155 -1.50 34.77 -0.90
CA GLU A 155 -0.98 35.70 -1.92
C GLU A 155 0.01 35.00 -2.86
N PHE A 156 0.87 34.13 -2.33
CA PHE A 156 1.75 33.30 -3.16
C PHE A 156 0.95 32.39 -4.09
N ALA A 157 -0.10 31.75 -3.58
CA ALA A 157 -0.97 30.86 -4.34
C ALA A 157 -2.02 31.58 -5.20
N ARG A 158 -1.91 32.90 -5.40
CA ARG A 158 -2.90 33.69 -6.15
C ARG A 158 -3.18 33.16 -7.55
N ASN A 159 -2.14 32.64 -8.21
CA ASN A 159 -2.22 32.05 -9.55
C ASN A 159 -2.14 30.51 -9.51
N GLU A 160 -2.22 29.88 -8.34
CA GLU A 160 -2.16 28.43 -8.12
C GLU A 160 -3.48 27.96 -7.49
N PRO A 161 -4.53 27.71 -8.29
CA PRO A 161 -5.88 27.47 -7.77
C PRO A 161 -5.95 26.27 -6.83
N TYR A 162 -5.21 25.21 -7.14
CA TYR A 162 -5.15 23.97 -6.36
C TYR A 162 -4.45 24.18 -5.00
N LYS A 163 -3.30 24.87 -4.98
CA LYS A 163 -2.59 25.20 -3.73
C LYS A 163 -3.43 26.12 -2.84
N ARG A 164 -4.17 27.07 -3.45
CA ARG A 164 -5.09 27.95 -2.73
C ARG A 164 -6.21 27.16 -2.06
N GLU A 165 -6.79 26.18 -2.75
CA GLU A 165 -7.80 25.28 -2.18
C GLU A 165 -7.22 24.50 -0.97
N LEU A 166 -6.01 23.94 -1.10
CA LEU A 166 -5.35 23.20 -0.02
C LEU A 166 -5.11 24.06 1.23
N ILE A 167 -4.72 25.33 1.06
CA ILE A 167 -4.55 26.27 2.19
C ILE A 167 -5.89 26.51 2.91
N GLN A 168 -6.98 26.67 2.17
CA GLN A 168 -8.29 26.99 2.73
C GLN A 168 -8.94 25.80 3.46
N ILE A 169 -8.73 24.58 2.96
CA ILE A 169 -9.32 23.37 3.55
C ILE A 169 -8.51 22.90 4.77
N LYS A 170 -7.24 23.33 4.92
CA LYS A 170 -6.30 22.87 5.97
C LYS A 170 -6.30 21.35 6.05
N GLY A 171 -5.66 20.72 5.05
CA GLY A 171 -5.61 19.25 4.90
C GLY A 171 -5.53 18.52 6.24
N HIS A 172 -6.44 17.57 6.44
CA HIS A 172 -6.50 16.85 7.71
C HIS A 172 -5.44 15.74 7.72
N PRO A 173 -4.78 15.48 8.86
CA PRO A 173 -3.96 14.27 8.99
C PRO A 173 -4.84 13.04 8.71
N GLY A 174 -4.56 12.33 7.61
CA GLY A 174 -5.32 11.15 7.20
C GLY A 174 -6.02 11.24 5.84
N ASP A 175 -5.94 12.36 5.11
CA ASP A 175 -6.47 12.41 3.74
C ASP A 175 -5.73 11.42 2.81
N GLU A 176 -6.44 10.42 2.28
CA GLU A 176 -5.93 9.36 1.40
C GLU A 176 -5.48 9.89 0.01
N ASP A 177 -5.78 11.15 -0.31
CA ASP A 177 -5.45 11.80 -1.60
C ASP A 177 -4.04 12.41 -1.66
N GLY A 178 -3.27 12.34 -0.57
CA GLY A 178 -1.89 12.85 -0.49
C GLY A 178 -1.78 14.34 -0.16
N ALA A 179 -2.91 15.05 0.05
CA ALA A 179 -2.93 16.48 0.40
C ALA A 179 -2.12 16.82 1.66
N SER A 180 -2.03 15.87 2.61
CA SER A 180 -1.30 16.03 3.88
C SER A 180 0.21 16.25 3.72
N VAL A 181 0.78 15.90 2.56
CA VAL A 181 2.19 16.18 2.21
C VAL A 181 2.39 17.66 1.84
N GLU A 182 1.38 18.26 1.22
CA GLU A 182 1.41 19.65 0.74
C GLU A 182 1.04 20.63 1.85
N VAL A 183 -0.08 20.37 2.53
CA VAL A 183 -0.65 21.23 3.58
C VAL A 183 -1.27 20.35 4.67
N GLY A 184 -0.76 20.41 5.89
CA GLY A 184 -1.33 19.68 7.02
C GLY A 184 -0.65 19.97 8.35
N GLY A 185 -1.44 20.02 9.43
CA GLY A 185 -0.98 20.37 10.78
C GLY A 185 -1.20 21.85 11.15
N ALA A 186 -0.42 22.36 12.10
CA ALA A 186 -0.61 23.67 12.72
C ALA A 186 0.22 24.82 12.11
N GLU A 187 1.10 24.54 11.15
CA GLU A 187 2.05 25.51 10.56
C GLU A 187 2.04 25.39 9.03
N LEU A 188 2.00 26.53 8.32
CA LEU A 188 2.16 26.58 6.87
C LEU A 188 3.60 26.92 6.52
N THR A 189 4.18 26.21 5.56
CA THR A 189 5.57 26.41 5.13
C THR A 189 5.74 26.44 3.62
N TYR A 190 6.67 27.26 3.14
CA TYR A 190 7.30 27.05 1.84
C TYR A 190 8.57 26.21 2.00
N TYR A 191 8.97 25.54 0.92
CA TYR A 191 10.38 25.27 0.65
C TYR A 191 10.81 26.06 -0.58
N GLU A 192 11.87 26.84 -0.41
CA GLU A 192 12.49 27.64 -1.47
C GLU A 192 13.74 26.91 -1.97
N ASN A 193 13.86 26.75 -3.29
CA ASN A 193 15.09 26.30 -3.92
C ASN A 193 15.97 27.54 -4.16
N VAL A 194 17.08 27.62 -3.42
CA VAL A 194 17.95 28.80 -3.39
C VAL A 194 19.28 28.50 -4.08
N ASP A 195 19.73 29.37 -4.98
CA ASP A 195 21.07 29.25 -5.55
C ASP A 195 22.13 29.51 -4.45
N PRO A 196 23.01 28.54 -4.12
CA PRO A 196 23.96 28.68 -3.03
C PRO A 196 25.04 29.75 -3.28
N ARG A 197 25.26 30.16 -4.54
CA ARG A 197 26.28 31.14 -4.91
C ARG A 197 25.76 32.57 -4.83
N THR A 198 24.52 32.80 -5.25
CA THR A 198 23.92 34.15 -5.28
C THR A 198 23.00 34.42 -4.09
N GLY A 199 22.45 33.37 -3.47
CA GLY A 199 21.42 33.48 -2.44
C GLY A 199 20.02 33.79 -2.99
N GLU A 200 19.85 33.83 -4.31
CA GLU A 200 18.57 34.11 -4.96
C GLU A 200 17.64 32.89 -4.92
N VAL A 201 16.35 33.15 -4.73
CA VAL A 201 15.31 32.11 -4.77
C VAL A 201 15.01 31.79 -6.24
N ALA A 202 15.40 30.60 -6.70
CA ALA A 202 15.17 30.15 -8.06
C ALA A 202 13.73 29.62 -8.26
N TRP A 203 13.14 29.04 -7.20
CA TRP A 203 11.79 28.50 -7.21
C TRP A 203 11.30 28.30 -5.77
N ARG A 204 9.98 28.17 -5.56
CA ARG A 204 9.38 27.90 -4.24
C ARG A 204 8.05 27.17 -4.41
N ASP A 205 7.70 26.37 -3.41
CA ASP A 205 6.42 25.66 -3.35
C ASP A 205 5.91 25.55 -1.91
N LEU A 206 4.60 25.43 -1.76
CA LEU A 206 3.94 25.19 -0.48
C LEU A 206 4.01 23.70 -0.18
N CYS A 207 4.69 23.37 0.91
CA CYS A 207 4.98 21.99 1.27
C CYS A 207 5.36 21.93 2.75
N ARG A 208 5.06 20.82 3.43
CA ARG A 208 5.43 20.58 4.84
C ARG A 208 6.88 20.11 5.01
N GLY A 209 7.41 19.35 4.06
CA GLY A 209 8.71 18.67 4.12
C GLY A 209 8.75 17.53 5.14
N PRO A 210 9.95 17.07 5.56
CA PRO A 210 11.26 17.67 5.27
C PRO A 210 11.78 17.39 3.84
N HIS A 211 12.83 18.09 3.46
CA HIS A 211 13.56 17.94 2.20
C HIS A 211 15.02 17.58 2.41
N LEU A 212 15.68 17.12 1.35
CA LEU A 212 17.13 17.00 1.30
C LEU A 212 17.78 18.37 1.57
N PRO A 213 19.01 18.42 2.13
CA PRO A 213 19.72 19.69 2.32
C PRO A 213 19.93 20.49 1.03
N ASN A 214 20.12 19.81 -0.11
CA ASN A 214 20.30 20.44 -1.41
C ASN A 214 19.98 19.46 -2.55
N THR A 215 19.75 19.99 -3.75
CA THR A 215 19.39 19.20 -4.93
C THR A 215 20.51 18.27 -5.41
N LYS A 216 21.77 18.51 -5.03
CA LYS A 216 22.92 17.71 -5.49
C LYS A 216 22.90 16.28 -4.93
N LEU A 217 22.31 16.09 -3.75
CA LEU A 217 22.16 14.78 -3.12
C LEU A 217 21.21 13.83 -3.88
N ILE A 218 20.36 14.36 -4.77
CA ILE A 218 19.57 13.55 -5.70
C ILE A 218 20.48 12.85 -6.73
N GLY A 219 21.60 13.48 -7.09
CA GLY A 219 22.60 12.93 -8.00
C GLY A 219 22.05 12.58 -9.39
N ASN A 220 22.25 11.33 -9.79
CA ASN A 220 21.75 10.76 -11.06
C ASN A 220 20.95 9.47 -10.82
N GLY A 221 20.47 9.27 -9.59
CA GLY A 221 19.68 8.11 -9.16
C GLY A 221 18.18 8.25 -9.43
N PHE A 222 17.76 9.14 -10.35
CA PHE A 222 16.34 9.35 -10.65
C PHE A 222 15.98 9.13 -12.13
N ASP A 223 14.71 8.81 -12.39
CA ASP A 223 14.15 8.76 -13.74
C ASP A 223 12.66 9.17 -13.78
N LEU A 224 12.20 9.63 -14.95
CA LEU A 224 10.78 9.85 -15.24
C LEU A 224 10.24 8.62 -15.97
N MET A 225 9.11 8.11 -15.49
CA MET A 225 8.61 6.79 -15.88
C MET A 225 7.49 6.86 -16.91
N ARG A 226 6.41 7.58 -16.60
CA ARG A 226 5.22 7.68 -17.46
C ARG A 226 4.38 8.92 -17.14
N VAL A 227 3.51 9.28 -18.08
CA VAL A 227 2.44 10.27 -17.88
C VAL A 227 1.10 9.55 -17.82
N SER A 228 0.18 10.00 -16.99
CA SER A 228 -1.22 9.58 -17.04
C SER A 228 -2.17 10.76 -16.84
N ALA A 229 -3.43 10.61 -17.27
CA ALA A 229 -4.48 11.50 -16.78
C ALA A 229 -4.75 11.21 -15.29
N ALA A 230 -5.10 12.25 -14.55
CA ALA A 230 -5.59 12.18 -13.18
C ALA A 230 -6.77 13.15 -13.03
N TYR A 231 -7.48 13.07 -11.91
CA TYR A 231 -8.50 14.02 -11.53
C TYR A 231 -8.15 14.61 -10.18
N TRP A 232 -8.40 15.90 -10.00
CA TRP A 232 -8.12 16.58 -8.74
C TRP A 232 -8.81 15.87 -7.56
N ARG A 233 -8.03 15.51 -6.54
CA ARG A 233 -8.47 14.73 -5.36
C ARG A 233 -9.12 13.37 -5.69
N GLY A 234 -8.83 12.81 -6.86
CA GLY A 234 -9.35 11.51 -7.28
C GLY A 234 -10.83 11.48 -7.68
N ASP A 235 -11.54 12.62 -7.69
CA ASP A 235 -12.95 12.69 -8.10
C ASP A 235 -13.07 13.05 -9.59
N GLN A 236 -13.68 12.16 -10.37
CA GLN A 236 -13.92 12.34 -11.81
C GLN A 236 -14.76 13.58 -12.16
N LYS A 237 -15.47 14.16 -11.19
CA LYS A 237 -16.22 15.41 -11.36
C LYS A 237 -15.34 16.65 -11.33
N ASN A 238 -14.11 16.53 -10.82
CA ASN A 238 -13.18 17.65 -10.68
C ASN A 238 -12.33 17.84 -11.94
N ALA A 239 -11.49 18.89 -11.92
CA ALA A 239 -10.59 19.21 -13.02
C ALA A 239 -9.68 18.01 -13.39
N GLN A 240 -9.53 17.79 -14.69
CA GLN A 240 -8.62 16.79 -15.22
C GLN A 240 -7.18 17.34 -15.20
N LEU A 241 -6.27 16.57 -14.63
CA LEU A 241 -4.86 16.90 -14.50
C LEU A 241 -3.99 15.92 -15.29
N GLN A 242 -2.73 16.30 -15.50
CA GLN A 242 -1.69 15.43 -16.04
C GLN A 242 -0.71 15.05 -14.93
N ARG A 243 -0.63 13.75 -14.65
CA ARG A 243 0.26 13.18 -13.66
C ARG A 243 1.55 12.71 -14.31
N ILE A 244 2.69 13.18 -13.83
CA ILE A 244 4.00 12.63 -14.20
C ILE A 244 4.51 11.74 -13.07
N TYR A 245 4.81 10.49 -13.37
CA TYR A 245 5.45 9.54 -12.43
C TYR A 245 6.97 9.56 -12.59
N GLY A 246 7.68 9.47 -11.47
CA GLY A 246 9.12 9.31 -11.42
C GLY A 246 9.55 8.34 -10.32
N THR A 247 10.84 8.00 -10.31
CA THR A 247 11.49 7.19 -9.27
C THR A 247 12.82 7.84 -8.89
N ALA A 248 13.25 7.69 -7.64
CA ALA A 248 14.51 8.22 -7.13
C ALA A 248 15.13 7.25 -6.11
N TRP A 249 16.44 7.09 -6.20
CA TRP A 249 17.27 6.16 -5.42
C TRP A 249 18.57 6.86 -5.00
N PRO A 250 19.19 6.48 -3.87
CA PRO A 250 20.41 7.11 -3.38
C PRO A 250 21.56 7.04 -4.40
N THR A 251 21.62 5.95 -5.17
CA THR A 251 22.66 5.73 -6.18
C THR A 251 22.10 5.41 -7.58
N ARG A 252 22.95 5.59 -8.61
CA ARG A 252 22.63 5.19 -9.98
C ARG A 252 22.48 3.67 -10.09
N GLU A 253 23.31 2.94 -9.36
CA GLU A 253 23.33 1.48 -9.32
C GLU A 253 21.98 0.93 -8.84
N GLU A 254 21.42 1.51 -7.78
CA GLU A 254 20.09 1.16 -7.28
C GLU A 254 18.96 1.51 -8.26
N LEU A 255 19.04 2.67 -8.92
CA LEU A 255 18.10 3.02 -10.00
C LEU A 255 18.14 1.97 -11.12
N VAL A 256 19.34 1.59 -11.56
CA VAL A 256 19.50 0.57 -12.61
C VAL A 256 18.92 -0.77 -12.11
N ALA A 257 19.23 -1.18 -10.88
CA ALA A 257 18.68 -2.41 -10.29
C ALA A 257 17.14 -2.39 -10.25
N TYR A 258 16.54 -1.27 -9.86
CA TYR A 258 15.08 -1.09 -9.90
C TYR A 258 14.51 -1.23 -11.31
N LYS A 259 15.09 -0.55 -12.30
CA LYS A 259 14.62 -0.64 -13.70
C LYS A 259 14.78 -2.05 -14.26
N THR A 260 15.89 -2.73 -13.96
CA THR A 260 16.09 -4.13 -14.35
C THR A 260 15.02 -5.04 -13.71
N ARG A 261 14.63 -4.82 -12.45
CA ARG A 261 13.52 -5.55 -11.82
C ARG A 261 12.20 -5.33 -12.56
N LEU A 262 11.89 -4.09 -12.97
CA LEU A 262 10.69 -3.79 -13.75
C LEU A 262 10.69 -4.47 -15.13
N GLU A 263 11.83 -4.46 -15.82
CA GLU A 263 11.98 -5.14 -17.12
C GLU A 263 11.81 -6.66 -16.98
N GLU A 264 12.43 -7.26 -15.96
CA GLU A 264 12.29 -8.70 -15.68
C GLU A 264 10.86 -9.07 -15.25
N ALA A 265 10.15 -8.18 -14.53
CA ALA A 265 8.74 -8.32 -14.19
C ALA A 265 7.86 -8.29 -15.44
N ALA A 266 8.07 -7.32 -16.34
CA ALA A 266 7.32 -7.21 -17.59
C ALA A 266 7.57 -8.41 -18.51
N ARG A 267 8.79 -8.97 -18.51
CA ARG A 267 9.12 -10.19 -19.27
C ARG A 267 8.38 -11.42 -18.75
N ARG A 268 8.03 -11.44 -17.46
CA ARG A 268 7.35 -12.55 -16.77
C ARG A 268 5.87 -12.30 -16.52
N ASP A 269 5.31 -11.28 -17.17
CA ASP A 269 3.88 -10.98 -17.06
C ASP A 269 3.07 -12.16 -17.60
N HIS A 270 2.26 -12.78 -16.74
CA HIS A 270 1.46 -13.95 -17.09
C HIS A 270 0.45 -13.65 -18.19
N ARG A 271 0.04 -12.40 -18.41
CA ARG A 271 -0.86 -12.02 -19.51
C ARG A 271 -0.15 -12.12 -20.85
N LYS A 272 1.11 -11.66 -20.89
CA LYS A 272 1.97 -11.77 -22.07
C LYS A 272 2.28 -13.24 -22.35
N LEU A 273 2.80 -13.95 -21.35
CA LEU A 273 3.14 -15.37 -21.49
C LEU A 273 1.90 -16.24 -21.77
N GLY A 274 0.77 -15.94 -21.14
CA GLY A 274 -0.48 -16.66 -21.34
C GLY A 274 -0.97 -16.61 -22.79
N ALA A 275 -0.83 -15.46 -23.44
CA ALA A 275 -1.11 -15.30 -24.86
C ALA A 275 -0.04 -15.96 -25.74
N GLU A 276 1.26 -15.69 -25.49
CA GLU A 276 2.37 -16.22 -26.30
C GLU A 276 2.45 -17.76 -26.28
N LEU A 277 2.10 -18.37 -25.14
CA LEU A 277 2.16 -19.81 -24.94
C LEU A 277 0.81 -20.53 -25.17
N ASP A 278 -0.26 -19.79 -25.51
CA ASP A 278 -1.60 -20.33 -25.71
C ASP A 278 -2.14 -21.06 -24.46
N LEU A 279 -2.06 -20.40 -23.30
CA LEU A 279 -2.49 -20.97 -22.01
C LEU A 279 -3.93 -20.59 -21.66
N PHE A 280 -4.31 -19.33 -21.85
CA PHE A 280 -5.64 -18.84 -21.53
C PHE A 280 -5.98 -17.56 -22.30
N SER A 281 -7.26 -17.21 -22.32
CA SER A 281 -7.76 -15.94 -22.87
C SER A 281 -8.93 -15.37 -22.06
N PHE A 282 -9.29 -14.13 -22.38
CA PHE A 282 -10.47 -13.44 -21.86
C PHE A 282 -11.29 -12.89 -23.04
N PRO A 283 -12.13 -13.72 -23.69
CA PRO A 283 -12.99 -13.29 -24.79
C PRO A 283 -13.97 -12.19 -24.33
N GLU A 284 -14.16 -11.17 -25.16
CA GLU A 284 -15.04 -10.03 -24.85
C GLU A 284 -16.49 -10.49 -24.64
N GLU A 285 -16.93 -11.51 -25.39
CA GLU A 285 -18.27 -12.08 -25.33
C GLU A 285 -18.60 -12.75 -23.99
N ILE A 286 -17.58 -13.19 -23.25
CA ILE A 286 -17.76 -13.78 -21.91
C ILE A 286 -17.74 -12.68 -20.84
N GLY A 287 -16.91 -11.66 -21.04
CA GLY A 287 -16.79 -10.52 -20.14
C GLY A 287 -15.54 -10.55 -19.26
N PRO A 288 -15.20 -9.40 -18.65
CA PRO A 288 -13.93 -9.21 -17.97
C PRO A 288 -13.82 -10.07 -16.70
N GLY A 289 -12.64 -10.65 -16.50
CA GLY A 289 -12.31 -11.39 -15.28
C GLY A 289 -12.88 -12.80 -15.25
N LEU A 290 -13.35 -13.31 -16.39
CA LEU A 290 -13.82 -14.68 -16.55
C LEU A 290 -12.89 -15.39 -17.55
N VAL A 291 -11.96 -16.19 -17.03
CA VAL A 291 -10.89 -16.79 -17.82
C VAL A 291 -11.36 -18.02 -18.60
N VAL A 292 -10.88 -18.16 -19.83
CA VAL A 292 -10.97 -19.39 -20.61
C VAL A 292 -9.59 -20.05 -20.65
N PHE A 293 -9.44 -21.22 -20.03
CA PHE A 293 -8.22 -22.01 -20.13
C PHE A 293 -8.19 -22.80 -21.43
N HIS A 294 -7.12 -22.64 -22.20
CA HIS A 294 -6.87 -23.35 -23.46
C HIS A 294 -6.25 -24.73 -23.18
N PRO A 295 -6.13 -25.65 -24.16
CA PRO A 295 -5.65 -27.01 -23.92
C PRO A 295 -4.30 -27.11 -23.19
N LYS A 296 -3.36 -26.17 -23.41
CA LYS A 296 -2.08 -26.15 -22.68
C LYS A 296 -2.20 -25.61 -21.25
N GLY A 297 -2.97 -24.54 -21.05
CA GLY A 297 -3.24 -24.04 -19.69
C GLY A 297 -4.09 -25.02 -18.88
N GLY A 298 -4.99 -25.74 -19.54
CA GLY A 298 -5.79 -26.81 -18.94
C GLY A 298 -4.95 -27.97 -18.42
N ILE A 299 -3.84 -28.32 -19.09
CA ILE A 299 -2.87 -29.31 -18.57
C ILE A 299 -2.28 -28.80 -17.26
N ILE A 300 -1.75 -27.57 -17.24
CA ILE A 300 -1.15 -26.98 -16.04
C ILE A 300 -2.16 -26.97 -14.88
N LYS A 301 -3.36 -26.43 -15.15
CA LYS A 301 -4.44 -26.36 -14.16
C LYS A 301 -4.78 -27.75 -13.60
N ARG A 302 -4.94 -28.76 -14.47
CA ARG A 302 -5.24 -30.14 -14.05
C ARG A 302 -4.14 -30.72 -13.17
N GLU A 303 -2.88 -30.61 -13.58
CA GLU A 303 -1.76 -31.15 -12.80
C GLU A 303 -1.68 -30.50 -11.41
N MET A 304 -1.92 -29.19 -11.33
CA MET A 304 -2.01 -28.48 -10.05
C MET A 304 -3.19 -28.99 -9.20
N GLU A 305 -4.39 -29.10 -9.77
CA GLU A 305 -5.57 -29.57 -9.05
C GLU A 305 -5.43 -31.03 -8.58
N ASP A 306 -4.89 -31.91 -9.42
CA ASP A 306 -4.69 -33.31 -9.04
C ASP A 306 -3.62 -33.45 -7.94
N TYR A 307 -2.57 -32.63 -8.00
CA TYR A 307 -1.57 -32.55 -6.94
C TYR A 307 -2.17 -32.09 -5.61
N VAL A 308 -2.83 -30.93 -5.61
CA VAL A 308 -3.43 -30.32 -4.43
C VAL A 308 -4.49 -31.25 -3.82
N ARG A 309 -5.33 -31.88 -4.66
CA ARG A 309 -6.34 -32.86 -4.20
C ARG A 309 -5.69 -34.04 -3.48
N ARG A 310 -4.63 -34.61 -4.08
CA ARG A 310 -3.91 -35.74 -3.48
C ARG A 310 -3.32 -35.37 -2.12
N ARG A 311 -2.64 -34.21 -2.05
CA ARG A 311 -2.04 -33.72 -0.79
C ARG A 311 -3.10 -33.50 0.29
N HIS A 312 -4.25 -32.90 -0.03
CA HIS A 312 -5.36 -32.76 0.93
C HIS A 312 -5.89 -34.11 1.44
N VAL A 313 -6.08 -35.09 0.55
CA VAL A 313 -6.54 -36.43 0.96
C VAL A 313 -5.51 -37.14 1.86
N GLU A 314 -4.22 -36.99 1.57
CA GLU A 314 -3.12 -37.53 2.41
C GLU A 314 -3.12 -36.93 3.83
N GLU A 315 -3.50 -35.65 3.98
CA GLU A 315 -3.63 -34.97 5.29
C GLU A 315 -5.02 -35.18 5.94
N GLY A 316 -5.86 -36.06 5.40
CA GLY A 316 -7.14 -36.45 5.99
C GLY A 316 -8.31 -35.50 5.73
N PHE A 317 -8.24 -34.68 4.68
CA PHE A 317 -9.38 -33.86 4.24
C PHE A 317 -10.39 -34.69 3.45
N TRP A 318 -11.68 -34.42 3.69
CA TRP A 318 -12.79 -34.98 2.94
C TRP A 318 -13.10 -34.09 1.75
N TYR A 319 -12.91 -34.63 0.54
CA TYR A 319 -13.26 -33.93 -0.69
C TYR A 319 -14.78 -33.87 -0.86
N VAL A 320 -15.32 -32.65 -0.97
CA VAL A 320 -16.75 -32.37 -1.12
C VAL A 320 -17.01 -31.46 -2.33
N GLY A 321 -18.27 -31.29 -2.71
CA GLY A 321 -18.68 -30.38 -3.77
C GLY A 321 -19.98 -29.68 -3.42
N THR A 322 -20.07 -28.38 -3.67
CA THR A 322 -21.24 -27.56 -3.35
C THR A 322 -21.71 -26.75 -4.56
N PRO A 323 -23.02 -26.42 -4.68
CA PRO A 323 -23.54 -25.67 -5.81
C PRO A 323 -22.89 -24.29 -6.01
N HIS A 324 -23.03 -23.71 -7.21
CA HIS A 324 -22.54 -22.36 -7.50
C HIS A 324 -23.54 -21.24 -7.14
N ILE A 325 -24.81 -21.59 -6.91
CA ILE A 325 -25.92 -20.66 -6.72
C ILE A 325 -26.76 -21.14 -5.53
N THR A 326 -27.28 -20.20 -4.73
CA THR A 326 -28.14 -20.52 -3.57
C THR A 326 -29.11 -19.40 -3.27
N LYS A 327 -30.11 -19.69 -2.44
CA LYS A 327 -31.13 -18.73 -2.00
C LYS A 327 -30.53 -17.66 -1.08
N ARG A 328 -31.09 -16.45 -1.16
CA ARG A 328 -30.79 -15.30 -0.29
C ARG A 328 -30.60 -15.67 1.18
N GLY A 329 -31.55 -16.44 1.73
CA GLY A 329 -31.57 -16.79 3.15
C GLY A 329 -30.28 -17.45 3.67
N LEU A 330 -29.56 -18.24 2.85
CA LEU A 330 -28.30 -18.84 3.30
C LEU A 330 -27.21 -17.79 3.55
N PHE A 331 -27.13 -16.75 2.71
CA PHE A 331 -26.17 -15.66 2.88
C PHE A 331 -26.60 -14.67 3.97
N GLU A 332 -27.90 -14.55 4.24
CA GLU A 332 -28.39 -13.79 5.39
C GLU A 332 -28.04 -14.48 6.72
N THR A 333 -28.33 -15.78 6.84
CA THR A 333 -28.01 -16.56 8.05
C THR A 333 -26.51 -16.53 8.34
N SER A 334 -25.68 -16.84 7.33
CA SER A 334 -24.22 -16.81 7.47
C SER A 334 -23.63 -15.41 7.66
N GLY A 335 -24.44 -14.35 7.60
CA GLY A 335 -23.98 -12.98 7.77
C GLY A 335 -23.16 -12.44 6.60
N HIS A 336 -23.07 -13.15 5.47
CA HIS A 336 -22.39 -12.62 4.29
C HIS A 336 -23.17 -11.48 3.65
N LEU A 337 -24.48 -11.62 3.43
CA LEU A 337 -25.25 -10.60 2.69
C LEU A 337 -25.16 -9.21 3.36
N PRO A 338 -25.37 -9.05 4.68
CA PRO A 338 -25.28 -7.72 5.32
C PRO A 338 -23.90 -7.05 5.27
N TYR A 339 -22.84 -7.80 4.97
CA TYR A 339 -21.45 -7.33 5.01
C TYR A 339 -20.73 -7.35 3.65
N TYR A 340 -21.17 -8.20 2.71
CA TYR A 340 -20.51 -8.45 1.42
C TYR A 340 -21.38 -8.14 0.19
N GLU A 341 -22.66 -7.78 0.34
CA GLU A 341 -23.60 -7.57 -0.78
C GLU A 341 -23.02 -6.70 -1.90
N ASP A 342 -22.33 -5.60 -1.57
CA ASP A 342 -21.71 -4.68 -2.54
C ASP A 342 -20.64 -5.33 -3.42
N THR A 343 -20.08 -6.46 -3.00
CA THR A 343 -19.05 -7.23 -3.69
C THR A 343 -19.55 -8.58 -4.22
N MET A 344 -20.84 -8.87 -4.06
CA MET A 344 -21.49 -10.04 -4.62
C MET A 344 -22.11 -9.72 -5.98
N PHE A 345 -22.23 -10.72 -6.85
CA PHE A 345 -23.03 -10.55 -8.06
C PHE A 345 -24.49 -10.27 -7.70
N PRO A 346 -25.21 -9.42 -8.44
CA PRO A 346 -26.60 -9.09 -8.16
C PRO A 346 -27.50 -10.33 -8.08
N ALA A 347 -28.55 -10.23 -7.27
CA ALA A 347 -29.54 -11.29 -7.14
C ALA A 347 -30.20 -11.61 -8.50
N MET A 348 -30.34 -12.90 -8.79
CA MET A 348 -31.22 -13.42 -9.82
C MET A 348 -32.60 -13.67 -9.20
N ARG A 349 -33.64 -13.05 -9.76
CA ARG A 349 -35.02 -13.34 -9.39
C ARG A 349 -35.53 -14.55 -10.18
N VAL A 350 -35.93 -15.58 -9.46
CA VAL A 350 -36.36 -16.87 -10.02
C VAL A 350 -37.80 -17.14 -9.59
N ASP A 351 -38.59 -17.78 -10.45
CA ASP A 351 -39.99 -18.19 -10.20
C ASP A 351 -41.00 -17.03 -9.96
N GLU A 352 -40.65 -15.80 -10.35
CA GLU A 352 -41.59 -14.66 -10.38
C GLU A 352 -42.61 -14.89 -11.50
N GLU A 353 -43.90 -14.87 -11.17
CA GLU A 353 -44.97 -14.97 -12.17
C GLU A 353 -45.66 -13.62 -12.31
N ARG A 354 -45.88 -13.21 -13.56
CA ARG A 354 -46.59 -11.97 -13.90
C ARG A 354 -47.82 -12.27 -14.76
N ASP A 355 -48.89 -11.51 -14.55
CA ASP A 355 -50.06 -11.55 -15.43
C ASP A 355 -49.79 -10.89 -16.80
N ALA A 356 -50.79 -10.90 -17.69
CA ALA A 356 -50.68 -10.33 -19.03
C ALA A 356 -50.48 -8.80 -19.01
N GLU A 357 -50.86 -8.14 -17.92
CA GLU A 357 -50.73 -6.72 -17.64
C GLU A 357 -49.40 -6.37 -16.96
N GLY A 358 -48.57 -7.37 -16.62
CA GLY A 358 -47.25 -7.22 -16.02
C GLY A 358 -47.24 -7.12 -14.49
N ASN A 359 -48.39 -7.29 -13.81
CA ASN A 359 -48.46 -7.31 -12.35
C ASN A 359 -47.92 -8.64 -11.80
N ILE A 360 -47.25 -8.57 -10.65
CA ILE A 360 -46.71 -9.76 -9.97
C ILE A 360 -47.89 -10.54 -9.36
N VAL A 361 -48.08 -11.77 -9.81
CA VAL A 361 -49.07 -12.72 -9.25
C VAL A 361 -48.44 -13.71 -8.28
N LYS A 362 -47.11 -13.85 -8.34
CA LYS A 362 -46.30 -14.63 -7.40
C LYS A 362 -44.93 -13.98 -7.27
N GLU A 363 -44.59 -13.60 -6.04
CA GLU A 363 -43.26 -13.06 -5.71
C GLU A 363 -42.17 -14.08 -6.03
N GLY A 364 -41.14 -13.63 -6.75
CA GLY A 364 -39.97 -14.43 -7.05
C GLY A 364 -39.09 -14.67 -5.83
N GLN A 365 -38.21 -15.66 -5.91
CA GLN A 365 -37.15 -15.90 -4.93
C GLN A 365 -35.82 -15.35 -5.43
N GLU A 366 -35.08 -14.71 -4.55
CA GLU A 366 -33.74 -14.21 -4.86
C GLU A 366 -32.69 -15.30 -4.66
N TYR A 367 -31.90 -15.52 -5.71
CA TYR A 367 -30.74 -16.39 -5.71
C TYR A 367 -29.48 -15.61 -6.02
N PHE A 368 -28.37 -16.01 -5.41
CA PHE A 368 -27.08 -15.39 -5.58
C PHE A 368 -26.06 -16.43 -6.04
N LEU A 369 -25.13 -16.01 -6.90
CA LEU A 369 -23.89 -16.75 -7.11
C LEU A 369 -23.08 -16.75 -5.80
N LYS A 370 -22.45 -17.87 -5.46
CA LYS A 370 -21.66 -17.95 -4.22
C LYS A 370 -20.39 -17.12 -4.32
N ALA A 371 -20.10 -16.31 -3.30
CA ALA A 371 -18.89 -15.50 -3.21
C ALA A 371 -17.76 -16.15 -2.38
N MET A 372 -18.11 -17.15 -1.57
CA MET A 372 -17.24 -17.98 -0.72
C MET A 372 -17.99 -19.27 -0.32
N SER A 373 -17.28 -20.37 -0.05
CA SER A 373 -17.89 -21.71 0.09
C SER A 373 -18.39 -22.02 1.52
N CYS A 374 -17.95 -21.26 2.52
CA CYS A 374 -18.23 -21.51 3.94
C CYS A 374 -19.70 -21.82 4.27
N PRO A 375 -20.73 -21.07 3.78
CA PRO A 375 -22.10 -21.32 4.20
C PRO A 375 -22.60 -22.69 3.74
N MET A 376 -22.10 -23.19 2.61
CA MET A 376 -22.48 -24.48 2.07
C MET A 376 -21.75 -25.63 2.77
N HIS A 377 -20.48 -25.44 3.17
CA HIS A 377 -19.75 -26.42 3.97
C HIS A 377 -20.42 -26.59 5.35
N ASN A 378 -20.94 -25.50 5.94
CA ASN A 378 -21.73 -25.57 7.18
C ASN A 378 -22.98 -26.45 7.04
N LEU A 379 -23.63 -26.47 5.86
CA LEU A 379 -24.75 -27.38 5.60
C LEU A 379 -24.32 -28.85 5.53
N ILE A 380 -23.11 -29.14 5.03
CA ILE A 380 -22.54 -30.50 5.04
C ILE A 380 -22.25 -30.93 6.48
N TYR A 381 -21.62 -30.04 7.28
CA TYR A 381 -21.39 -30.29 8.70
C TYR A 381 -22.69 -30.63 9.43
N ARG A 382 -23.72 -29.77 9.26
CA ARG A 382 -25.05 -29.87 9.88
C ARG A 382 -25.89 -31.07 9.42
N SER A 383 -25.56 -31.68 8.27
CA SER A 383 -26.36 -32.76 7.69
C SER A 383 -26.47 -34.01 8.58
N GLN A 384 -25.59 -34.17 9.56
CA GLN A 384 -25.55 -35.31 10.48
C GLN A 384 -25.19 -34.84 11.90
N PRO A 385 -25.71 -35.50 12.95
CA PRO A 385 -25.21 -35.31 14.31
C PRO A 385 -23.71 -35.63 14.39
N ARG A 386 -22.96 -34.85 15.17
CA ARG A 386 -21.51 -35.01 15.36
C ARG A 386 -21.17 -35.26 16.83
N SER A 387 -20.27 -36.19 17.08
CA SER A 387 -19.61 -36.39 18.38
C SER A 387 -18.31 -35.57 18.44
N TYR A 388 -17.86 -35.21 19.64
CA TYR A 388 -16.52 -34.65 19.83
C TYR A 388 -15.40 -35.57 19.30
N ARG A 389 -15.67 -36.88 19.18
CA ARG A 389 -14.75 -37.88 18.60
C ARG A 389 -14.65 -37.81 17.07
N ASP A 390 -15.63 -37.19 16.43
CA ASP A 390 -15.63 -36.99 14.97
C ASP A 390 -14.82 -35.73 14.58
N LEU A 391 -14.35 -34.97 15.56
CA LEU A 391 -13.52 -33.77 15.38
C LEU A 391 -12.04 -34.09 15.62
N PRO A 392 -11.11 -33.48 14.86
CA PRO A 392 -11.33 -32.46 13.84
C PRO A 392 -11.88 -33.03 12.52
N LEU A 393 -12.90 -32.37 11.95
CA LEU A 393 -13.47 -32.69 10.64
C LEU A 393 -13.01 -31.65 9.62
N ARG A 394 -12.28 -32.09 8.60
CA ARG A 394 -11.72 -31.22 7.55
C ARG A 394 -12.44 -31.44 6.23
N LEU A 395 -13.17 -30.43 5.75
CA LEU A 395 -13.81 -30.45 4.44
C LEU A 395 -12.97 -29.66 3.44
N PHE A 396 -12.83 -30.17 2.21
CA PHE A 396 -12.05 -29.55 1.14
C PHE A 396 -12.84 -29.57 -0.18
N GLU A 397 -12.81 -28.46 -0.92
CA GLU A 397 -13.44 -28.34 -2.24
C GLU A 397 -12.56 -27.46 -3.15
N PHE A 398 -12.53 -27.77 -4.46
CA PHE A 398 -12.15 -26.76 -5.46
C PHE A 398 -13.31 -25.76 -5.64
N GLY A 399 -13.48 -24.89 -4.65
CA GLY A 399 -14.59 -23.98 -4.48
C GLY A 399 -14.58 -22.88 -5.53
N THR A 400 -15.40 -23.05 -6.58
CA THR A 400 -15.55 -22.02 -7.62
C THR A 400 -16.55 -20.96 -7.17
N VAL A 401 -16.07 -19.73 -7.00
CA VAL A 401 -16.81 -18.60 -6.46
C VAL A 401 -16.77 -17.41 -7.40
N TYR A 402 -17.71 -16.50 -7.21
CA TYR A 402 -17.89 -15.32 -8.04
C TYR A 402 -17.94 -14.04 -7.18
N ARG A 403 -17.06 -13.09 -7.50
CA ARG A 403 -16.98 -11.80 -6.81
C ARG A 403 -17.18 -10.67 -7.82
N TYR A 404 -17.99 -9.70 -7.45
CA TYR A 404 -18.33 -8.55 -8.29
C TYR A 404 -17.22 -7.49 -8.22
N GLU A 405 -16.06 -7.85 -8.76
CA GLU A 405 -14.94 -6.91 -8.92
C GLU A 405 -15.28 -5.85 -9.98
N LYS A 406 -14.99 -4.58 -9.65
CA LYS A 406 -15.18 -3.47 -10.59
C LYS A 406 -14.34 -3.73 -11.86
N SER A 407 -14.88 -3.42 -13.04
CA SER A 407 -14.21 -3.74 -14.31
C SER A 407 -12.81 -3.14 -14.42
N GLY A 408 -12.60 -1.94 -13.87
CA GLY A 408 -11.30 -1.26 -13.86
C GLY A 408 -10.21 -1.87 -12.97
N VAL A 409 -10.55 -2.81 -12.08
CA VAL A 409 -9.57 -3.47 -11.18
C VAL A 409 -9.24 -4.90 -11.59
N VAL A 410 -9.97 -5.48 -12.53
CA VAL A 410 -9.69 -6.83 -13.05
C VAL A 410 -8.36 -6.84 -13.79
N GLN A 411 -7.49 -7.81 -13.49
CA GLN A 411 -6.15 -7.89 -14.05
C GLN A 411 -5.71 -9.35 -14.27
N GLY A 412 -5.77 -9.81 -15.53
CA GLY A 412 -5.34 -11.16 -15.90
C GLY A 412 -5.90 -12.24 -14.96
N LEU A 413 -5.06 -13.20 -14.56
CA LEU A 413 -5.36 -14.20 -13.51
C LEU A 413 -5.22 -13.70 -12.06
N THR A 414 -4.64 -12.53 -11.80
CA THR A 414 -4.35 -12.08 -10.42
C THR A 414 -5.55 -11.43 -9.74
N ARG A 415 -6.46 -10.83 -10.51
CA ARG A 415 -7.73 -10.30 -9.99
C ARG A 415 -8.84 -10.56 -10.99
N VAL A 416 -9.75 -11.47 -10.65
CA VAL A 416 -10.78 -12.04 -11.53
C VAL A 416 -12.15 -12.00 -10.86
N ARG A 417 -13.22 -12.14 -11.65
CA ARG A 417 -14.59 -12.24 -11.16
C ARG A 417 -15.00 -13.67 -10.87
N GLY A 418 -14.49 -14.64 -11.62
CA GLY A 418 -14.67 -16.07 -11.37
C GLY A 418 -13.33 -16.70 -11.02
N LEU A 419 -13.26 -17.36 -9.87
CA LEU A 419 -12.06 -18.04 -9.40
C LEU A 419 -12.42 -19.37 -8.74
N THR A 420 -11.46 -20.28 -8.74
CA THR A 420 -11.55 -21.55 -8.02
C THR A 420 -10.45 -21.56 -6.97
N GLN A 421 -10.85 -21.64 -5.71
CA GLN A 421 -9.95 -21.75 -4.57
C GLN A 421 -9.82 -23.22 -4.18
N ASP A 422 -8.65 -23.64 -3.74
CA ASP A 422 -8.44 -24.87 -2.97
C ASP A 422 -8.95 -24.69 -1.53
N ASP A 423 -10.24 -24.42 -1.43
CA ASP A 423 -10.93 -23.96 -0.22
C ASP A 423 -11.17 -25.11 0.76
N SER A 424 -10.95 -24.86 2.05
CA SER A 424 -11.19 -25.86 3.10
C SER A 424 -11.73 -25.25 4.38
N HIS A 425 -12.57 -26.02 5.06
CA HIS A 425 -13.17 -25.64 6.35
C HIS A 425 -12.96 -26.78 7.34
N THR A 426 -12.23 -26.49 8.42
CA THR A 426 -11.97 -27.43 9.50
C THR A 426 -12.84 -27.11 10.71
N TYR A 427 -13.67 -28.05 11.11
CA TYR A 427 -14.48 -27.99 12.32
C TYR A 427 -13.72 -28.70 13.44
N CYS A 428 -13.43 -28.00 14.53
CA CYS A 428 -12.68 -28.53 15.67
C CYS A 428 -13.19 -27.91 16.97
N THR A 429 -12.84 -28.51 18.11
CA THR A 429 -13.12 -27.88 19.42
C THR A 429 -12.10 -26.77 19.70
N PRO A 430 -12.39 -25.80 20.60
CA PRO A 430 -11.44 -24.76 20.97
C PRO A 430 -10.09 -25.31 21.45
N GLU A 431 -10.09 -26.45 22.15
CA GLU A 431 -8.87 -27.10 22.65
C GLU A 431 -8.04 -27.72 21.52
N GLN A 432 -8.67 -28.12 20.42
CA GLN A 432 -8.01 -28.68 19.24
C GLN A 432 -7.47 -27.59 18.29
N ALA A 433 -8.03 -26.38 18.34
CA ALA A 433 -7.74 -25.32 17.37
C ALA A 433 -6.25 -24.97 17.23
N PRO A 434 -5.43 -24.82 18.30
CA PRO A 434 -4.00 -24.55 18.14
C PRO A 434 -3.26 -25.65 17.37
N GLY A 435 -3.62 -26.92 17.60
CA GLY A 435 -3.03 -28.06 16.91
C GLY A 435 -3.41 -28.11 15.43
N GLU A 436 -4.68 -27.83 15.10
CA GLU A 436 -5.14 -27.77 13.72
C GLU A 436 -4.52 -26.61 12.93
N ILE A 437 -4.40 -25.43 13.54
CA ILE A 437 -3.75 -24.27 12.90
C ILE A 437 -2.26 -24.57 12.62
N ARG A 438 -1.56 -25.23 13.56
CA ARG A 438 -0.16 -25.64 13.35
C ARG A 438 -0.02 -26.64 12.20
N MET A 439 -0.93 -27.61 12.13
CA MET A 439 -0.97 -28.60 11.06
C MET A 439 -1.24 -27.91 9.72
N LEU A 440 -2.25 -27.04 9.64
CA LEU A 440 -2.58 -26.29 8.42
C LEU A 440 -1.41 -25.43 7.94
N LEU A 441 -0.75 -24.71 8.85
CA LEU A 441 0.42 -23.89 8.50
C LEU A 441 1.55 -24.75 7.95
N THR A 442 1.83 -25.88 8.58
CA THR A 442 2.87 -26.83 8.11
C THR A 442 2.51 -27.39 6.74
N PHE A 443 1.25 -27.78 6.54
CA PHE A 443 0.72 -28.30 5.28
C PHE A 443 0.86 -27.28 4.15
N ILE A 444 0.39 -26.04 4.37
CA ILE A 444 0.45 -24.94 3.39
C ILE A 444 1.90 -24.66 3.00
N LEU A 445 2.79 -24.51 3.98
CA LEU A 445 4.21 -24.24 3.70
C LEU A 445 4.86 -25.39 2.92
N GLY A 446 4.51 -26.65 3.24
CA GLY A 446 4.96 -27.82 2.46
C GLY A 446 4.48 -27.76 1.01
N LEU A 447 3.17 -27.56 0.81
CA LEU A 447 2.55 -27.48 -0.50
C LEU A 447 3.16 -26.36 -1.36
N LEU A 448 3.37 -25.16 -0.79
CA LEU A 448 4.01 -24.04 -1.50
C LEU A 448 5.49 -24.32 -1.82
N ARG A 449 6.22 -25.05 -0.96
CA ARG A 449 7.60 -25.48 -1.24
C ARG A 449 7.67 -26.45 -2.42
N ASP A 450 6.67 -27.32 -2.58
CA ASP A 450 6.61 -28.22 -3.74
C ASP A 450 6.36 -27.47 -5.05
N PHE A 451 5.75 -26.28 -4.99
CA PHE A 451 5.67 -25.33 -6.11
C PHE A 451 6.93 -24.47 -6.30
N GLY A 452 7.98 -24.69 -5.51
CA GLY A 452 9.27 -23.99 -5.59
C GLY A 452 9.31 -22.64 -4.88
N LEU A 453 8.35 -22.35 -4.00
CA LEU A 453 8.37 -21.16 -3.15
C LEU A 453 9.05 -21.49 -1.81
N HIS A 454 10.04 -20.70 -1.41
CA HIS A 454 10.82 -20.99 -0.20
C HIS A 454 10.96 -19.81 0.76
N ASP A 455 10.70 -18.59 0.28
CA ASP A 455 10.82 -17.35 1.03
C ASP A 455 9.43 -16.92 1.51
N PHE A 456 9.18 -17.11 2.80
CA PHE A 456 7.89 -16.88 3.44
C PHE A 456 8.02 -15.95 4.63
N TYR A 457 7.00 -15.14 4.84
CA TYR A 457 6.73 -14.47 6.10
C TYR A 457 5.22 -14.51 6.36
N LEU A 458 4.84 -14.20 7.60
CA LEU A 458 3.44 -14.25 8.05
C LEU A 458 2.95 -12.84 8.35
N GLU A 459 1.70 -12.58 8.01
CA GLU A 459 0.98 -11.39 8.44
C GLU A 459 -0.16 -11.81 9.38
N LEU A 460 -0.20 -11.23 10.58
CA LEU A 460 -1.29 -11.42 11.53
C LEU A 460 -2.29 -10.29 11.39
N SER A 461 -3.42 -10.58 10.74
CA SER A 461 -4.46 -9.58 10.55
C SER A 461 -5.45 -9.55 11.72
N THR A 462 -5.59 -8.38 12.33
CA THR A 462 -6.46 -8.13 13.49
C THR A 462 -7.51 -7.06 13.16
N ARG A 463 -8.31 -6.67 14.16
CA ARG A 463 -9.31 -5.60 14.03
C ARG A 463 -8.67 -4.28 13.62
N GLY A 464 -9.45 -3.46 12.93
CA GLY A 464 -9.23 -2.01 12.84
C GLY A 464 -10.25 -1.27 13.72
N GLU A 465 -10.11 0.05 13.88
CA GLU A 465 -11.16 0.85 14.50
C GLU A 465 -12.40 0.97 13.58
N GLY A 466 -13.59 1.17 14.17
CA GLY A 466 -14.84 1.43 13.46
C GLY A 466 -15.41 0.30 12.57
N GLY A 467 -14.65 -0.76 12.31
CA GLY A 467 -15.10 -1.87 11.45
C GLY A 467 -16.30 -2.63 12.03
N LYS A 468 -17.18 -3.13 11.15
CA LYS A 468 -18.30 -3.98 11.56
C LYS A 468 -17.77 -5.40 11.79
N PHE A 469 -17.42 -5.71 13.04
CA PHE A 469 -16.89 -7.01 13.45
C PHE A 469 -17.92 -7.79 14.30
N ILE A 470 -17.96 -9.12 14.19
CA ILE A 470 -18.92 -9.98 14.93
C ILE A 470 -18.16 -10.79 16.00
N GLY A 471 -18.82 -11.03 17.14
CA GLY A 471 -18.32 -11.79 18.30
C GLY A 471 -17.80 -10.92 19.44
N SER A 472 -17.52 -11.55 20.59
CA SER A 472 -17.12 -10.84 21.81
C SER A 472 -15.64 -10.48 21.83
N ASP A 473 -15.25 -9.48 22.61
CA ASP A 473 -13.84 -9.09 22.79
C ASP A 473 -12.97 -10.23 23.35
N GLU A 474 -13.58 -11.16 24.09
CA GLU A 474 -12.92 -12.36 24.57
C GLU A 474 -12.65 -13.35 23.44
N ASP A 475 -13.61 -13.59 22.54
CA ASP A 475 -13.40 -14.43 21.35
C ASP A 475 -12.30 -13.83 20.45
N TRP A 476 -12.32 -12.50 20.31
CA TRP A 476 -11.32 -11.69 19.63
C TRP A 476 -9.91 -11.93 20.14
N GLU A 477 -9.73 -11.80 21.45
CA GLU A 477 -8.43 -11.95 22.10
C GLU A 477 -7.95 -13.41 22.04
N ASN A 478 -8.84 -14.36 22.35
CA ASN A 478 -8.51 -15.78 22.35
C ASN A 478 -8.07 -16.26 20.96
N ALA A 479 -8.85 -15.99 19.92
CA ALA A 479 -8.51 -16.41 18.56
C ALA A 479 -7.22 -15.74 18.06
N THR A 480 -7.01 -14.45 18.37
CA THR A 480 -5.79 -13.72 17.98
C THR A 480 -4.57 -14.28 18.70
N SER A 481 -4.69 -14.58 19.99
CA SER A 481 -3.62 -15.15 20.80
C SER A 481 -3.21 -16.55 20.32
N VAL A 482 -4.17 -17.41 19.98
CA VAL A 482 -3.91 -18.73 19.40
C VAL A 482 -3.14 -18.61 18.08
N LEU A 483 -3.60 -17.74 17.17
CA LEU A 483 -2.92 -17.50 15.90
C LEU A 483 -1.50 -16.96 16.11
N ARG A 484 -1.34 -15.92 16.95
CA ARG A 484 -0.03 -15.34 17.27
C ARG A 484 0.95 -16.39 17.79
N THR A 485 0.53 -17.20 18.76
CA THR A 485 1.37 -18.24 19.36
C THR A 485 1.85 -19.24 18.30
N VAL A 486 0.94 -19.75 17.46
CA VAL A 486 1.30 -20.71 16.42
C VAL A 486 2.20 -20.09 15.36
N ALA A 487 1.97 -18.83 15.00
CA ALA A 487 2.80 -18.09 14.05
C ALA A 487 4.23 -17.89 14.58
N GLU A 488 4.37 -17.44 15.83
CA GLU A 488 5.68 -17.24 16.48
C GLU A 488 6.47 -18.55 16.61
N GLU A 489 5.80 -19.64 16.97
CA GLU A 489 6.42 -20.97 17.05
C GLU A 489 6.85 -21.54 15.69
N SER A 490 6.32 -21.03 14.58
CA SER A 490 6.76 -21.43 13.24
C SER A 490 8.18 -20.98 12.90
N GLY A 491 8.70 -19.98 13.63
CA GLY A 491 10.00 -19.36 13.38
C GLY A 491 10.05 -18.45 12.16
N LEU A 492 8.92 -18.19 11.49
CA LEU A 492 8.80 -17.21 10.42
C LEU A 492 8.66 -15.79 11.00
N GLU A 493 9.10 -14.79 10.24
CA GLU A 493 8.82 -13.39 10.55
C GLU A 493 7.30 -13.16 10.61
N LEU A 494 6.84 -12.50 11.68
CA LEU A 494 5.44 -12.18 11.89
C LEU A 494 5.24 -10.66 11.88
N VAL A 495 4.54 -10.17 10.86
CA VAL A 495 4.25 -8.75 10.65
C VAL A 495 2.80 -8.46 11.10
N PRO A 496 2.55 -7.39 11.87
CA PRO A 496 1.18 -6.99 12.22
C PRO A 496 0.45 -6.37 11.03
N ASP A 497 -0.82 -6.75 10.84
CA ASP A 497 -1.72 -6.21 9.79
C ASP A 497 -3.05 -5.73 10.42
N PRO A 498 -3.02 -4.63 11.20
CA PRO A 498 -4.21 -4.12 11.87
C PRO A 498 -5.26 -3.66 10.85
N GLY A 499 -6.49 -4.15 10.98
CA GLY A 499 -7.60 -3.87 10.06
C GLY A 499 -7.75 -4.86 8.91
N GLY A 500 -6.80 -5.77 8.69
CA GLY A 500 -6.86 -6.76 7.60
C GLY A 500 -7.72 -8.00 7.89
N ALA A 501 -8.28 -8.14 9.11
CA ALA A 501 -9.11 -9.28 9.49
C ALA A 501 -10.44 -9.33 8.72
N ALA A 502 -10.99 -10.54 8.56
CA ALA A 502 -12.37 -10.68 8.09
C ALA A 502 -13.36 -10.25 9.18
N PHE A 503 -14.59 -9.93 8.82
CA PHE A 503 -15.61 -9.51 9.80
C PHE A 503 -15.94 -10.56 10.87
N TYR A 504 -15.63 -11.84 10.61
CA TYR A 504 -15.94 -12.99 11.46
C TYR A 504 -14.73 -13.57 12.22
N GLY A 505 -13.55 -12.94 12.17
CA GLY A 505 -12.44 -13.32 13.06
C GLY A 505 -11.05 -12.89 12.55
N PRO A 506 -9.98 -13.15 13.33
CA PRO A 506 -8.59 -12.88 12.96
C PRO A 506 -7.99 -13.97 12.06
N LYS A 507 -6.95 -13.63 11.30
CA LYS A 507 -6.28 -14.58 10.38
C LYS A 507 -4.77 -14.43 10.35
N ILE A 508 -4.10 -15.50 9.98
CA ILE A 508 -2.71 -15.46 9.51
C ILE A 508 -2.71 -15.62 7.99
N SER A 509 -1.99 -14.74 7.31
CA SER A 509 -1.76 -14.84 5.88
C SER A 509 -0.32 -15.28 5.63
N VAL A 510 -0.14 -16.29 4.78
CA VAL A 510 1.19 -16.73 4.30
C VAL A 510 1.55 -15.89 3.08
N GLN A 511 2.55 -15.04 3.25
CA GLN A 511 3.11 -14.23 2.19
C GLN A 511 4.32 -14.94 1.61
N ALA A 512 4.44 -15.00 0.28
CA ALA A 512 5.58 -15.59 -0.41
C ALA A 512 6.22 -14.57 -1.34
N ARG A 513 7.56 -14.54 -1.40
CA ARG A 513 8.29 -13.75 -2.40
C ARG A 513 8.50 -14.55 -3.68
N ASP A 514 8.19 -13.95 -4.82
CA ASP A 514 8.44 -14.57 -6.12
C ASP A 514 9.91 -14.44 -6.55
N ALA A 515 10.26 -15.03 -7.70
CA ALA A 515 11.64 -15.09 -8.22
C ALA A 515 12.30 -13.71 -8.49
N ILE A 516 11.54 -12.61 -8.42
CA ILE A 516 12.05 -11.25 -8.57
C ILE A 516 11.77 -10.38 -7.34
N GLY A 517 11.39 -11.00 -6.22
CA GLY A 517 11.28 -10.37 -4.90
C GLY A 517 9.94 -9.69 -4.61
N ARG A 518 8.90 -9.88 -5.43
CA ARG A 518 7.56 -9.34 -5.13
C ARG A 518 6.84 -10.25 -4.14
N SER A 519 6.21 -9.65 -3.14
CA SER A 519 5.39 -10.37 -2.17
C SER A 519 3.98 -10.65 -2.70
N TRP A 520 3.49 -11.86 -2.47
CA TRP A 520 2.14 -12.30 -2.81
C TRP A 520 1.51 -13.02 -1.62
N GLN A 521 0.26 -12.68 -1.31
CA GLN A 521 -0.52 -13.45 -0.35
C GLN A 521 -0.96 -14.76 -1.03
N MET A 522 -0.38 -15.87 -0.60
CA MET A 522 -0.60 -17.18 -1.23
C MET A 522 -1.67 -18.00 -0.52
N SER A 523 -1.77 -17.87 0.81
CA SER A 523 -2.69 -18.68 1.61
C SER A 523 -3.12 -17.95 2.87
N THR A 524 -4.23 -18.38 3.46
CA THR A 524 -4.78 -17.76 4.67
C THR A 524 -5.34 -18.84 5.59
N ILE A 525 -5.03 -18.75 6.88
CA ILE A 525 -5.65 -19.53 7.94
C ILE A 525 -6.47 -18.56 8.79
N GLN A 526 -7.78 -18.72 8.74
CA GLN A 526 -8.75 -17.84 9.38
C GLN A 526 -9.40 -18.59 10.54
N TYR A 527 -9.36 -18.00 11.74
CA TYR A 527 -10.12 -18.54 12.88
C TYR A 527 -11.52 -17.92 12.85
N ASP A 528 -12.55 -18.74 12.72
CA ASP A 528 -13.96 -18.31 12.71
C ASP A 528 -14.72 -18.92 13.89
N PHE A 529 -15.16 -18.06 14.81
CA PHE A 529 -16.03 -18.44 15.94
C PHE A 529 -17.48 -17.98 15.76
N ASN A 530 -17.81 -17.30 14.65
CA ASN A 530 -19.13 -16.71 14.42
C ASN A 530 -20.04 -17.61 13.57
N GLN A 531 -19.52 -18.21 12.50
CA GLN A 531 -20.32 -19.08 11.64
C GLN A 531 -20.92 -20.30 12.37
N PRO A 532 -20.24 -20.94 13.34
CA PRO A 532 -20.84 -22.06 14.06
C PRO A 532 -22.07 -21.72 14.92
N GLU A 533 -22.17 -20.48 15.43
CA GLU A 533 -23.32 -20.03 16.24
C GLU A 533 -24.55 -19.71 15.38
N ARG A 534 -24.33 -19.27 14.13
CA ARG A 534 -25.35 -18.87 13.15
C ARG A 534 -25.98 -20.06 12.43
#